data_AF-A0A1Z5TGC7-F1
#
_entry.id   AF-A0A1Z5TGC7-F1
#
_cell.length_a   1.000
_cell.length_b   1.000
_cell.length_c   1.000
_cell.angle_alpha   90.00
_cell.angle_beta   90.00
_cell.angle_gamma   90.00
#
_symmetry.space_group_name_H-M   'P 1'
#
loop_
_entity.id
_entity.type
_entity.pdbx_description
1 polymer ?
#
loop_
_entity_poly.entity_id
_entity_poly.type
_entity_poly.pdbx_seq_one_letter_code
_entity_poly.pdbx_strand_id
1 'polypeptide(L)'
;MEVSPPFLSEAATARAQADALPYHWLEVSHLLLTHAADDFEDSDTVRRLLRDLREVRMSKLRKGFKVLGPGGGVKMNGVGGMEIAEVRGFVGGVVDGMRKINKSREESRREQEAEDRENGLGGSSYQDDEDDDML
;
A
#
# COMPACT_ATOMS: atom_id res chain seq x y z
N MET A 1 -18.55 -33.50 -1.58
CA MET A 1 -18.08 -32.35 -2.37
C MET A 1 -16.96 -31.71 -1.58
N GLU A 2 -15.73 -31.75 -2.09
CA GLU A 2 -14.64 -31.01 -1.45
C GLU A 2 -14.84 -29.52 -1.72
N VAL A 3 -14.79 -28.71 -0.67
CA VAL A 3 -14.93 -27.26 -0.78
C VAL A 3 -13.60 -26.70 -1.26
N SER A 4 -13.60 -25.94 -2.36
CA SER A 4 -12.41 -25.27 -2.89
C SER A 4 -12.39 -23.78 -2.52
N PRO A 5 -11.22 -23.11 -2.56
CA PRO A 5 -11.19 -21.65 -2.52
C PRO A 5 -12.15 -21.05 -3.58
N PRO A 6 -12.85 -19.94 -3.27
CA PRO A 6 -12.78 -19.12 -2.07
C PRO A 6 -13.68 -19.58 -0.90
N PHE A 7 -14.34 -20.74 -0.99
CA PHE A 7 -15.38 -21.16 -0.06
C PHE A 7 -14.88 -21.92 1.18
N LEU A 8 -13.57 -21.99 1.39
CA LEU A 8 -12.98 -22.62 2.58
C LEU A 8 -13.36 -21.83 3.84
N SER A 9 -13.74 -22.54 4.91
CA SER A 9 -14.17 -21.94 6.19
C SER A 9 -13.14 -21.00 6.82
N GLU A 10 -11.85 -21.28 6.63
CA GLU A 10 -10.76 -20.43 7.11
C GLU A 10 -10.44 -19.24 6.18
N ALA A 11 -10.86 -19.28 4.91
CA ALA A 11 -10.45 -18.32 3.88
C ALA A 11 -11.33 -17.06 3.80
N ALA A 12 -12.51 -17.08 4.41
CA ALA A 12 -13.53 -16.07 4.14
C ALA A 12 -13.30 -14.71 4.83
N THR A 13 -12.74 -14.71 6.05
CA THR A 13 -12.34 -13.55 6.90
C THR A 13 -12.15 -13.97 8.37
N ALA A 14 -12.22 -15.26 8.70
CA ALA A 14 -12.22 -15.76 10.08
C ALA A 14 -11.04 -15.29 10.95
N ARG A 15 -9.88 -14.98 10.33
CA ARG A 15 -8.69 -14.43 10.99
C ARG A 15 -8.35 -13.01 10.54
N ALA A 16 -9.25 -12.36 9.83
CA ALA A 16 -9.07 -11.01 9.31
C ALA A 16 -9.56 -9.95 10.31
N GLN A 17 -9.13 -8.71 10.11
CA GLN A 17 -9.64 -7.55 10.84
C GLN A 17 -11.15 -7.37 10.66
N ALA A 18 -11.80 -6.68 11.61
CA ALA A 18 -13.26 -6.53 11.65
C ALA A 18 -13.88 -5.90 10.39
N ASP A 19 -13.14 -5.06 9.65
CA ASP A 19 -13.60 -4.40 8.42
C ASP A 19 -13.12 -5.09 7.12
N ALA A 20 -12.53 -6.29 7.22
CA ALA A 20 -12.14 -7.05 6.04
C ALA A 20 -13.34 -7.66 5.33
N LEU A 21 -13.28 -7.62 4.01
CA LEU A 21 -14.16 -8.37 3.13
C LEU A 21 -13.42 -9.59 2.57
N PRO A 22 -14.13 -10.65 2.14
CA PRO A 22 -13.53 -11.73 1.37
C PRO A 22 -12.74 -11.18 0.18
N TYR A 23 -11.61 -11.80 -0.15
CA TYR A 23 -10.68 -11.27 -1.17
C TYR A 23 -11.35 -11.04 -2.53
N HIS A 24 -12.30 -11.88 -2.92
CA HIS A 24 -13.04 -11.80 -4.19
C HIS A 24 -14.49 -11.31 -4.04
N TRP A 25 -14.77 -10.48 -3.03
CA TRP A 25 -16.14 -10.05 -2.74
C TRP A 25 -16.82 -9.40 -3.95
N LEU A 26 -16.09 -8.58 -4.73
CA LEU A 26 -16.68 -7.85 -5.85
C LEU A 26 -17.03 -8.77 -7.03
N GLU A 27 -16.13 -9.70 -7.34
CA GLU A 27 -16.28 -10.68 -8.41
C GLU A 27 -17.40 -11.67 -8.10
N VAL A 28 -17.45 -12.18 -6.87
CA VAL A 28 -18.50 -13.10 -6.42
C VAL A 28 -19.85 -12.39 -6.40
N SER A 29 -19.92 -11.17 -5.85
CA SER A 29 -21.17 -10.39 -5.86
C SER A 29 -21.66 -10.11 -7.27
N HIS A 30 -20.75 -9.77 -8.19
CA HIS A 30 -21.11 -9.56 -9.59
C HIS A 30 -21.65 -10.84 -10.24
N LEU A 31 -20.98 -11.97 -10.06
CA LEU A 31 -21.41 -13.26 -10.62
C LEU A 31 -22.80 -13.65 -10.12
N LEU A 32 -23.02 -13.59 -8.81
CA LEU A 32 -24.30 -13.97 -8.18
C LEU A 32 -25.44 -13.05 -8.64
N LEU A 33 -25.24 -11.73 -8.61
CA LEU A 33 -26.29 -10.78 -9.01
C LEU A 33 -26.53 -10.74 -10.52
N THR A 34 -25.65 -11.32 -11.32
CA THR A 34 -25.83 -11.44 -12.78
C THR A 34 -26.64 -12.68 -13.14
N HIS A 35 -26.38 -13.80 -12.46
CA HIS A 35 -26.92 -15.11 -12.86
C HIS A 35 -27.98 -15.69 -11.91
N ALA A 36 -28.09 -15.17 -10.70
CA ALA A 36 -28.94 -15.67 -9.63
C ALA A 36 -29.60 -14.51 -8.86
N ALA A 37 -30.01 -13.45 -9.57
CA ALA A 37 -30.58 -12.25 -8.94
C ALA A 37 -31.93 -12.49 -8.26
N ASP A 38 -32.67 -13.48 -8.75
CA ASP A 38 -33.98 -13.94 -8.25
C ASP A 38 -33.89 -14.69 -6.91
N ASP A 39 -32.70 -15.17 -6.53
CA ASP A 39 -32.44 -15.76 -5.21
C ASP A 39 -32.27 -14.70 -4.10
N PHE A 40 -32.33 -13.40 -4.43
CA PHE A 40 -32.21 -12.30 -3.48
C PHE A 40 -33.57 -11.61 -3.27
N GLU A 41 -33.90 -11.28 -2.02
CA GLU A 41 -35.13 -10.55 -1.68
C GLU A 41 -35.21 -9.17 -2.36
N ASP A 42 -34.10 -8.42 -2.39
CA ASP A 42 -34.00 -7.13 -3.09
C ASP A 42 -32.62 -6.98 -3.75
N SER A 43 -32.47 -7.58 -4.93
CA SER A 43 -31.21 -7.55 -5.68
C SER A 43 -30.76 -6.14 -6.08
N ASP A 44 -31.67 -5.19 -6.28
CA ASP A 44 -31.35 -3.83 -6.69
C ASP A 44 -30.77 -3.00 -5.54
N THR A 45 -31.32 -3.16 -4.33
CA THR A 45 -30.72 -2.59 -3.13
C THR A 45 -29.33 -3.15 -2.88
N VAL A 46 -29.13 -4.46 -3.05
CA VAL A 46 -27.80 -5.08 -2.91
C VAL A 46 -26.83 -4.49 -3.94
N ARG A 47 -27.21 -4.35 -5.22
CA ARG A 47 -26.36 -3.70 -6.25
C ARG A 47 -25.98 -2.28 -5.85
N ARG A 48 -26.93 -1.50 -5.33
CA ARG A 48 -26.66 -0.13 -4.87
C ARG A 48 -25.66 -0.10 -3.72
N LEU A 49 -25.87 -0.92 -2.69
CA LEU A 49 -24.98 -0.99 -1.53
C LEU A 49 -23.56 -1.44 -1.91
N LEU A 50 -23.42 -2.38 -2.84
CA LEU A 50 -22.10 -2.81 -3.34
C LEU A 50 -21.36 -1.68 -4.08
N ARG A 51 -22.08 -0.87 -4.86
CA ARG A 51 -21.49 0.32 -5.51
C ARG A 51 -21.02 1.34 -4.48
N ASP A 52 -21.86 1.67 -3.51
CA ASP A 52 -21.55 2.62 -2.44
C ASP A 52 -20.33 2.13 -1.63
N LEU A 53 -20.28 0.83 -1.32
CA LEU A 53 -19.18 0.20 -0.61
C LEU A 53 -17.87 0.26 -1.41
N ARG A 54 -17.91 -0.07 -2.71
CA ARG A 54 -16.73 0.03 -3.59
C ARG A 54 -16.21 1.47 -3.64
N GLU A 55 -17.08 2.46 -3.75
CA GLU A 55 -16.69 3.86 -3.81
C GLU A 55 -15.95 4.30 -2.55
N VAL A 56 -16.52 4.02 -1.37
CA VAL A 56 -15.92 4.37 -0.08
C VAL A 56 -14.58 3.67 0.11
N ARG A 57 -14.51 2.38 -0.22
CA ARG A 57 -13.27 1.58 -0.05
C ARG A 57 -12.17 2.05 -1.00
N MET A 58 -12.48 2.33 -2.26
CA MET A 58 -11.51 2.89 -3.21
C MET A 58 -11.06 4.30 -2.81
N SER A 59 -11.93 5.11 -2.22
CA SER A 59 -11.58 6.41 -1.65
C SER A 59 -10.61 6.28 -0.47
N LYS A 60 -10.86 5.33 0.47
CA LYS A 60 -9.97 5.02 1.59
C LYS A 60 -8.61 4.51 1.08
N LEU A 61 -8.61 3.64 0.08
CA LEU A 61 -7.39 3.09 -0.53
C LEU A 61 -6.51 4.19 -1.14
N ARG A 62 -7.09 5.10 -1.93
CA ARG A 62 -6.38 6.26 -2.50
C ARG A 62 -5.81 7.19 -1.44
N LYS A 63 -6.55 7.43 -0.34
CA LYS A 63 -6.04 8.21 0.80
C LYS A 63 -4.84 7.50 1.45
N GLY A 64 -4.89 6.17 1.58
CA GLY A 64 -3.79 5.36 2.09
C GLY A 64 -2.50 5.49 1.28
N PHE A 65 -2.58 5.67 -0.04
CA PHE A 65 -1.38 5.86 -0.86
C PHE A 65 -0.71 7.23 -0.69
N LYS A 66 -1.40 8.23 -0.12
CA LYS A 66 -0.79 9.56 0.13
C LYS A 66 0.35 9.50 1.16
N VAL A 67 0.43 8.44 1.95
CA VAL A 67 1.50 8.25 2.93
C VAL A 67 2.72 7.49 2.37
N LEU A 68 2.73 7.16 1.08
CA LEU A 68 3.89 6.53 0.43
C LEU A 68 5.05 7.52 0.39
N GLY A 69 6.05 7.25 1.23
CA GLY A 69 7.30 7.98 1.28
C GLY A 69 8.46 7.26 0.57
N PRO A 70 9.57 7.97 0.32
CA PRO A 70 10.80 7.39 -0.21
C PRO A 70 11.34 6.30 0.73
N GLY A 71 11.11 5.03 0.39
CA GLY A 71 11.54 3.86 1.18
C GLY A 71 10.47 3.25 2.09
N GLY A 72 9.26 3.82 2.14
CA GLY A 72 8.15 3.29 2.93
C GLY A 72 7.27 2.29 2.16
N GLY A 73 6.78 1.26 2.84
CA GLY A 73 5.73 0.37 2.33
C GLY A 73 4.37 0.70 2.95
N VAL A 74 3.28 0.46 2.21
CA VAL A 74 1.90 0.55 2.74
C VAL A 74 1.39 -0.85 3.05
N LYS A 75 0.89 -1.06 4.27
CA LYS A 75 0.16 -2.29 4.61
C LYS A 75 -1.20 -2.27 3.92
N MET A 76 -1.48 -3.28 3.09
CA MET A 76 -2.75 -3.45 2.36
C MET A 76 -3.53 -4.63 2.96
N ASN A 77 -4.01 -4.46 4.19
CA ASN A 77 -4.83 -5.44 4.88
C ASN A 77 -6.32 -5.28 4.52
N GLY A 78 -6.99 -6.41 4.29
CA GLY A 78 -8.44 -6.43 4.01
C GLY A 78 -8.84 -5.74 2.69
N VAL A 79 -7.90 -5.57 1.75
CA VAL A 79 -8.16 -5.06 0.39
C VAL A 79 -8.47 -6.22 -0.54
N GLY A 80 -9.53 -6.10 -1.35
CA GLY A 80 -9.94 -7.11 -2.31
C GLY A 80 -9.05 -7.19 -3.56
N GLY A 81 -9.12 -8.31 -4.27
CA GLY A 81 -8.35 -8.57 -5.49
C GLY A 81 -8.62 -7.55 -6.60
N MET A 82 -9.89 -7.31 -6.92
CA MET A 82 -10.26 -6.28 -7.91
C MET A 82 -9.83 -4.86 -7.50
N GLU A 83 -9.90 -4.52 -6.22
CA GLU A 83 -9.45 -3.20 -5.73
C GLU A 83 -7.95 -2.99 -5.97
N ILE A 84 -7.14 -4.04 -5.74
CA ILE A 84 -5.70 -4.05 -6.05
C ILE A 84 -5.46 -3.96 -7.56
N ALA A 85 -6.21 -4.74 -8.35
CA ALA A 85 -6.07 -4.78 -9.80
C ALA A 85 -6.29 -3.40 -10.44
N GLU A 86 -7.21 -2.60 -9.91
CA GLU A 86 -7.47 -1.24 -10.40
C GLU A 86 -6.34 -0.25 -10.11
N VAL A 87 -5.66 -0.38 -8.97
CA VAL A 87 -4.67 0.63 -8.53
C VAL A 87 -3.22 0.24 -8.81
N ARG A 88 -2.93 -1.05 -9.04
CA ARG A 88 -1.56 -1.59 -9.12
C ARG A 88 -0.69 -0.90 -10.17
N GLY A 89 -1.25 -0.57 -11.33
CA GLY A 89 -0.49 0.03 -12.43
C GLY A 89 0.02 1.43 -12.07
N PHE A 90 -0.87 2.24 -11.49
CA PHE A 90 -0.53 3.59 -11.05
C PHE A 90 0.44 3.57 -9.86
N VAL A 91 0.09 2.85 -8.79
CA VAL A 91 0.89 2.84 -7.56
C VAL A 91 2.26 2.23 -7.79
N GLY A 92 2.34 1.14 -8.56
CA GLY A 92 3.62 0.52 -8.94
C GLY A 92 4.53 1.50 -9.67
N GLY A 93 3.99 2.21 -10.68
CA GLY A 93 4.76 3.21 -11.42
C GLY A 93 5.28 4.36 -10.56
N VAL A 94 4.46 4.87 -9.63
CA VAL A 94 4.87 5.93 -8.69
C VAL A 94 5.98 5.44 -7.76
N VAL A 95 5.83 4.26 -7.15
CA VAL A 95 6.82 3.69 -6.23
C VAL A 95 8.13 3.38 -6.95
N ASP A 96 8.09 2.83 -8.16
CA ASP A 96 9.28 2.59 -8.98
C ASP A 96 9.98 3.89 -9.35
N GLY A 97 9.22 4.94 -9.68
CA GLY A 97 9.75 6.28 -9.92
C GLY A 97 10.47 6.85 -8.71
N MET A 98 9.84 6.81 -7.53
CA MET A 98 10.46 7.25 -6.27
C MET A 98 11.75 6.46 -5.98
N ARG A 99 11.75 5.13 -6.20
CA ARG A 99 12.92 4.28 -5.99
C ARG A 99 14.10 4.68 -6.90
N LYS A 100 13.82 4.99 -8.17
CA LYS A 100 14.85 5.47 -9.11
C LYS A 100 15.45 6.81 -8.67
N ILE A 101 14.60 7.76 -8.27
CA ILE A 101 15.04 9.09 -7.81
C ILE A 101 15.89 8.97 -6.54
N ASN A 102 15.46 8.16 -5.57
CA ASN A 102 16.20 7.97 -4.33
C ASN A 102 17.55 7.31 -4.57
N LYS A 103 17.60 6.27 -5.41
CA LYS A 103 18.84 5.60 -5.78
C LYS A 103 19.83 6.59 -6.41
N SER A 104 19.38 7.39 -7.38
CA SER A 104 20.22 8.41 -8.01
C SER A 104 20.71 9.47 -7.01
N ARG A 105 19.85 9.93 -6.08
CA ARG A 105 20.26 10.88 -5.03
C ARG A 105 21.29 10.29 -4.07
N GLU A 106 21.13 9.03 -3.68
CA GLU A 106 22.06 8.34 -2.79
C GLU A 106 23.42 8.12 -3.47
N GLU A 107 23.42 7.73 -4.75
CA GLU A 107 24.63 7.58 -5.56
C GLU A 107 25.39 8.90 -5.69
N SER A 108 24.72 10.00 -6.07
CA SER A 108 25.38 11.32 -6.19
C SER A 108 25.94 11.83 -4.85
N ARG A 109 25.24 11.57 -3.75
CA ARG A 109 25.73 11.93 -2.41
C ARG A 109 26.98 11.13 -2.05
N ARG A 110 26.99 9.83 -2.35
CA ARG A 110 28.13 8.95 -2.09
C ARG A 110 29.34 9.30 -2.97
N GLU A 111 29.10 9.70 -4.21
CA GLU A 111 30.15 10.18 -5.13
C GLU A 111 30.76 11.49 -4.60
N GLN A 112 29.95 12.47 -4.20
CA GLN A 112 30.45 13.70 -3.55
C GLN A 112 31.25 13.42 -2.28
N GLU A 113 30.75 12.55 -1.39
CA GLU A 113 31.46 12.18 -0.17
C GLU A 113 32.79 11.45 -0.46
N ALA A 114 32.88 10.71 -1.58
CA ALA A 114 34.12 10.07 -2.03
C ALA A 114 35.10 11.08 -2.65
N GLU A 115 34.61 11.99 -3.49
CA GLU A 115 35.40 13.07 -4.09
C GLU A 115 35.94 14.03 -3.04
N ASP A 116 35.15 14.42 -2.04
CA ASP A 116 35.60 15.26 -0.91
C ASP A 116 36.70 14.58 -0.09
N ARG A 117 36.58 13.26 0.10
CA ARG A 117 37.59 12.46 0.80
C ARG A 117 38.87 12.30 -0.01
N GLU A 118 38.76 12.18 -1.33
CA GLU A 118 39.90 12.05 -2.25
C GLU A 118 40.63 13.40 -2.45
N ASN A 119 39.89 14.51 -2.52
CA ASN A 119 40.42 15.86 -2.73
C ASN A 119 41.06 16.48 -1.49
N GLY A 120 41.10 15.78 -0.35
CA GLY A 120 41.83 16.22 0.85
C GLY A 120 41.27 17.49 1.50
N LEU A 121 40.06 17.94 1.13
CA LEU A 121 39.32 19.02 1.81
C LEU A 121 38.66 18.47 3.09
N GLY A 122 39.44 17.77 3.91
CA GLY A 122 39.11 17.61 5.31
C GLY A 122 39.12 19.00 5.92
N GLY A 123 37.94 19.57 6.14
CA GLY A 123 37.77 20.86 6.81
C GLY A 123 38.46 20.85 8.17
N SER A 124 39.73 21.24 8.18
CA SER A 124 40.47 21.67 9.35
C SER A 124 39.92 23.04 9.75
N SER A 125 38.85 23.04 10.52
CA SER A 125 38.60 24.11 11.49
C SER A 125 39.16 23.64 12.83
N TYR A 126 40.31 24.21 13.20
CA TYR A 126 41.00 24.02 14.46
C TYR A 126 40.19 24.54 15.67
N GLN A 127 40.36 23.87 16.82
CA GLN A 127 40.49 24.40 18.20
C GLN A 127 39.27 25.11 18.80
N ASP A 128 39.00 25.10 20.10
CA ASP A 128 39.56 24.54 21.33
C ASP A 128 38.60 25.12 22.38
N ASP A 129 37.99 24.31 23.22
CA ASP A 129 37.51 24.78 24.52
C ASP A 129 37.69 23.58 25.46
N GLU A 130 38.81 23.70 26.16
CA GLU A 130 39.24 22.94 27.33
C GLU A 130 38.11 22.70 28.33
N ASP A 131 38.29 21.62 29.09
CA ASP A 131 37.62 21.29 30.35
C ASP A 131 36.99 22.50 31.09
N ASP A 132 35.69 22.42 31.40
CA ASP A 132 35.22 22.91 32.70
C ASP A 132 34.07 22.04 33.22
N ASP A 133 34.30 21.51 34.42
CA ASP A 133 33.34 20.87 35.30
C ASP A 133 32.04 21.69 35.40
N MET A 134 30.87 21.04 35.47
CA MET A 134 29.77 21.42 36.36
C MET A 134 28.63 20.39 36.32
N LEU A 135 28.64 19.51 37.34
CA LEU A 135 27.49 18.91 38.06
C LEU A 135 26.35 18.22 37.29
#